data_AF-A0A671P0Q3-F1
#
_entry.id   AF-A0A671P0Q3-F1
#
_cell.length_a   1.000
_cell.length_b   1.000
_cell.length_c   1.000
_cell.angle_alpha   90.00
_cell.angle_beta   90.00
_cell.angle_gamma   90.00
#
_symmetry.space_group_name_H-M   'P 1'
#
loop_
_entity.id
_entity.type
_entity.pdbx_description
1 polymer ?
#
loop_
_entity_poly.entity_id
_entity_poly.type
_entity_poly.pdbx_seq_one_letter_code
_entity_poly.pdbx_strand_id
1 'polypeptide(L)'
;CLTLKAKMQITITNKLSKAADMDHHWVSKTWLSDVGLPQYSQVFHNQLVDGRVLNSITRRDLETIFNVTNKFHVTSILSAIQLLQMLNFDKEARRAQCENRDLDPVVWTSHRVIKWIRDIDLKEYADSLQNSGIHGAVMVLDPTFSADTMAKALDIPSNKHMIHRHLYEEMKVLLNPARCVKLHFSRVISILYNLRGTSKCSILIGQ
;
A
#
# COMPACT_ATOMS: atom_id res chain seq x y z
N CYS A 1 -2.48 -0.12 -24.10
CA CYS A 1 -2.32 1.20 -24.74
C CYS A 1 -3.66 1.93 -24.97
N LEU A 2 -4.67 1.33 -25.62
CA LEU A 2 -6.01 1.94 -25.77
C LEU A 2 -6.86 1.90 -24.48
N THR A 3 -6.73 0.86 -23.66
CA THR A 3 -7.54 0.67 -22.43
C THR A 3 -7.23 1.66 -21.31
N LEU A 4 -5.97 2.06 -21.14
CA LEU A 4 -5.58 3.06 -20.12
C LEU A 4 -5.92 4.48 -20.56
N LYS A 5 -5.75 4.82 -21.86
CA LYS A 5 -6.21 6.09 -22.42
C LYS A 5 -7.73 6.24 -22.31
N ALA A 6 -8.49 5.15 -22.50
CA ALA A 6 -9.94 5.14 -22.26
C ALA A 6 -10.29 5.36 -20.77
N LYS A 7 -9.54 4.75 -19.82
CA LYS A 7 -9.72 5.00 -18.37
C LYS A 7 -9.43 6.45 -17.97
N MET A 8 -8.45 7.09 -18.63
CA MET A 8 -8.14 8.52 -18.47
C MET A 8 -9.32 9.40 -18.93
N GLN A 9 -10.04 9.00 -19.98
CA GLN A 9 -11.19 9.74 -20.52
C GLN A 9 -12.49 9.54 -19.72
N ILE A 10 -12.67 8.39 -19.05
CA ILE A 10 -13.94 7.98 -18.41
C ILE A 10 -14.10 8.55 -16.98
N THR A 11 -13.04 9.06 -16.34
CA THR A 11 -13.11 9.57 -14.96
C THR A 11 -13.50 11.06 -14.92
N ILE A 12 -14.63 11.42 -15.53
CA ILE A 12 -15.31 12.71 -15.30
C ILE A 12 -16.62 12.41 -14.57
N THR A 13 -16.52 12.14 -13.27
CA THR A 13 -17.66 12.23 -12.35
C THR A 13 -17.12 12.60 -10.97
N ASN A 14 -17.55 13.78 -10.51
CA ASN A 14 -17.13 14.45 -9.28
C ASN A 14 -17.12 13.51 -8.06
N LYS A 15 -15.91 13.11 -7.59
CA LYS A 15 -15.63 12.70 -6.19
C LYS A 15 -14.14 12.47 -5.82
N LEU A 16 -13.17 12.81 -6.68
CA LEU A 16 -11.73 12.59 -6.41
C LEU A 16 -10.88 13.83 -6.75
N SER A 17 -11.25 15.02 -6.25
CA SER A 17 -10.46 16.24 -6.51
C SER A 17 -9.00 16.10 -6.10
N LYS A 18 -8.73 15.48 -4.93
CA LYS A 18 -7.35 15.24 -4.44
C LYS A 18 -6.55 14.23 -5.27
N ALA A 19 -7.20 13.28 -5.93
CA ALA A 19 -6.49 12.36 -6.83
C ALA A 19 -5.97 13.06 -8.09
N ALA A 20 -6.61 14.17 -8.48
CA ALA A 20 -6.13 15.00 -9.59
C ALA A 20 -4.88 15.82 -9.22
N ASP A 21 -4.64 16.07 -7.92
CA ASP A 21 -3.43 16.77 -7.42
C ASP A 21 -2.17 15.89 -7.43
N MET A 22 -2.33 14.60 -7.76
CA MET A 22 -1.27 13.62 -7.88
C MET A 22 -0.97 13.38 -9.36
N ASP A 23 -0.14 14.25 -9.94
CA ASP A 23 0.26 14.11 -11.34
C ASP A 23 1.17 12.90 -11.59
N HIS A 24 1.35 12.57 -12.87
CA HIS A 24 2.17 11.43 -13.28
C HIS A 24 3.65 11.56 -12.92
N HIS A 25 4.18 12.76 -12.72
CA HIS A 25 5.56 12.98 -12.29
C HIS A 25 5.70 12.62 -10.81
N TRP A 26 4.81 13.14 -9.96
CA TRP A 26 4.78 12.82 -8.53
C TRP A 26 4.55 11.33 -8.30
N VAL A 27 3.62 10.70 -9.03
CA VAL A 27 3.38 9.25 -8.94
C VAL A 27 4.64 8.46 -9.31
N SER A 28 5.27 8.80 -10.44
CA SER A 28 6.43 8.05 -10.93
C SER A 28 7.72 8.28 -10.12
N LYS A 29 7.92 9.47 -9.53
CA LYS A 29 9.18 9.84 -8.85
C LYS A 29 9.10 9.79 -7.34
N THR A 30 7.99 10.24 -6.76
CA THR A 30 7.83 10.37 -5.30
C THR A 30 7.09 9.15 -4.75
N TRP A 31 5.88 8.89 -5.24
CA TRP A 31 5.04 7.83 -4.67
C TRP A 31 5.64 6.43 -4.82
N LEU A 32 6.17 6.09 -5.99
CA LEU A 32 6.85 4.79 -6.16
C LEU A 32 8.08 4.66 -5.27
N SER A 33 8.80 5.75 -5.00
CA SER A 33 9.92 5.76 -4.06
C SER A 33 9.42 5.55 -2.62
N ASP A 34 8.33 6.22 -2.24
CA ASP A 34 7.68 6.03 -0.94
C ASP A 34 7.19 4.59 -0.74
N VAL A 35 6.72 3.93 -1.80
CA VAL A 35 6.30 2.52 -1.78
C VAL A 35 7.49 1.56 -1.72
N GLY A 36 8.70 2.02 -2.06
CA GLY A 36 9.91 1.20 -2.14
C GLY A 36 10.03 0.44 -3.47
N LEU A 37 9.46 0.97 -4.54
CA LEU A 37 9.49 0.40 -5.89
C LEU A 37 9.94 1.39 -7.00
N PRO A 38 11.03 2.17 -6.81
CA PRO A 38 11.48 3.15 -7.80
C PRO A 38 11.91 2.50 -9.13
N GLN A 39 12.20 1.21 -9.18
CA GLN A 39 12.50 0.50 -10.43
C GLN A 39 11.36 0.52 -11.45
N TYR A 40 10.11 0.74 -11.02
CA TYR A 40 8.96 0.87 -11.93
C TYR A 40 8.68 2.32 -12.37
N SER A 41 9.52 3.29 -11.96
CA SER A 41 9.31 4.71 -12.26
C SER A 41 9.14 4.98 -13.75
N GLN A 42 10.01 4.40 -14.59
CA GLN A 42 9.99 4.66 -16.03
C GLN A 42 8.70 4.16 -16.69
N VAL A 43 8.21 2.97 -16.33
CA VAL A 43 7.00 2.41 -16.94
C VAL A 43 5.75 3.18 -16.48
N PHE A 44 5.67 3.58 -15.21
CA PHE A 44 4.56 4.42 -14.71
C PHE A 44 4.57 5.81 -15.36
N HIS A 45 5.75 6.42 -15.52
CA HIS A 45 5.90 7.70 -16.20
C HIS A 45 5.44 7.62 -17.66
N ASN A 46 5.93 6.64 -18.42
CA ASN A 46 5.60 6.45 -19.84
C ASN A 46 4.11 6.15 -20.07
N GLN A 47 3.44 5.52 -19.10
CA GLN A 47 1.99 5.24 -19.14
C GLN A 47 1.14 6.40 -18.59
N LEU A 48 1.75 7.53 -18.23
CA LEU A 48 1.07 8.74 -17.71
C LEU A 48 0.18 8.42 -16.49
N VAL A 49 0.66 7.57 -15.58
CA VAL A 49 -0.13 7.16 -14.41
C VAL A 49 -0.23 8.31 -13.41
N ASP A 50 -1.38 8.97 -13.36
CA ASP A 50 -1.74 9.94 -12.33
C ASP A 50 -2.59 9.28 -11.20
N GLY A 51 -3.00 10.05 -10.20
CA GLY A 51 -3.82 9.54 -9.09
C GLY A 51 -5.16 8.96 -9.50
N ARG A 52 -5.78 9.45 -10.59
CA ARG A 52 -7.04 8.88 -11.12
C ARG A 52 -6.79 7.54 -11.78
N VAL A 53 -5.71 7.43 -12.55
CA VAL A 53 -5.28 6.15 -13.15
C VAL A 53 -4.95 5.15 -12.04
N LEU A 54 -4.19 5.54 -11.01
CA LEU A 54 -3.91 4.69 -9.84
C LEU A 54 -5.18 4.08 -9.25
N ASN A 55 -6.25 4.87 -9.07
CA ASN A 55 -7.52 4.39 -8.53
C ASN A 55 -8.23 3.33 -9.39
N SER A 56 -7.81 3.18 -10.66
CA SER A 56 -8.41 2.28 -11.65
C SER A 56 -7.51 1.11 -12.05
N ILE A 57 -6.28 1.05 -11.54
CA ILE A 57 -5.32 -0.01 -11.84
C ILE A 57 -5.80 -1.31 -11.18
N THR A 58 -5.86 -2.37 -11.98
CA THR A 58 -6.16 -3.73 -11.50
C THR A 58 -4.89 -4.56 -11.37
N ARG A 59 -4.96 -5.68 -10.64
CA ARG A 59 -3.90 -6.71 -10.63
C ARG A 59 -3.45 -7.10 -12.03
N ARG A 60 -4.43 -7.35 -12.92
CA ARG A 60 -4.16 -7.73 -14.31
C ARG A 60 -3.41 -6.64 -15.06
N ASP A 61 -3.78 -5.37 -14.87
CA ASP A 61 -3.07 -4.26 -15.50
C ASP A 61 -1.59 -4.22 -15.08
N LEU A 62 -1.31 -4.39 -13.78
CA LEU A 62 0.08 -4.44 -13.26
C LEU A 62 0.90 -5.55 -13.90
N GLU A 63 0.30 -6.73 -14.06
CA GLU A 63 0.99 -7.89 -14.62
C GLU A 63 1.17 -7.78 -16.14
N THR A 64 0.15 -7.33 -16.89
CA THR A 64 0.17 -7.40 -18.36
C THR A 64 0.53 -6.09 -19.05
N ILE A 65 0.25 -4.94 -18.44
CA ILE A 65 0.52 -3.61 -19.03
C ILE A 65 1.79 -3.00 -18.45
N PHE A 66 1.95 -3.07 -17.13
CA PHE A 66 3.12 -2.52 -16.44
C PHE A 66 4.28 -3.53 -16.31
N ASN A 67 4.05 -4.78 -16.72
CA ASN A 67 5.04 -5.87 -16.70
C ASN A 67 5.67 -6.09 -15.31
N VAL A 68 4.88 -5.94 -14.25
CA VAL A 68 5.29 -6.25 -12.88
C VAL A 68 5.20 -7.76 -12.67
N THR A 69 6.31 -8.46 -12.91
CA THR A 69 6.37 -9.93 -12.85
C THR A 69 6.44 -10.48 -11.42
N ASN A 70 7.06 -9.73 -10.50
CA ASN A 70 7.14 -10.11 -9.10
C ASN A 70 5.75 -9.99 -8.43
N LYS A 71 5.19 -11.12 -8.00
CA LYS A 71 3.87 -11.19 -7.36
C LYS A 71 3.78 -10.38 -6.07
N PHE A 72 4.86 -10.31 -5.30
CA PHE A 72 4.91 -9.48 -4.09
C PHE A 72 4.84 -7.99 -4.45
N HIS A 73 5.54 -7.54 -5.49
CA HIS A 73 5.48 -6.14 -5.94
C HIS A 73 4.07 -5.76 -6.41
N VAL A 74 3.36 -6.67 -7.09
CA VAL A 74 1.95 -6.46 -7.46
C VAL A 74 1.09 -6.24 -6.21
N THR A 75 1.23 -7.09 -5.18
CA THR A 75 0.51 -6.94 -3.93
C THR A 75 0.87 -5.64 -3.21
N SER A 76 2.15 -5.29 -3.15
CA SER A 76 2.65 -4.05 -2.57
C SER A 76 2.00 -2.81 -3.21
N ILE A 77 2.01 -2.71 -4.55
CA ILE A 77 1.39 -1.59 -5.27
C ILE A 77 -0.12 -1.50 -4.97
N LEU A 78 -0.82 -2.63 -4.94
CA LEU A 78 -2.26 -2.65 -4.64
C LEU A 78 -2.56 -2.24 -3.19
N SER A 79 -1.75 -2.65 -2.22
CA SER A 79 -1.87 -2.19 -0.83
C SER A 79 -1.62 -0.69 -0.69
N ALA A 80 -0.66 -0.14 -1.43
CA ALA A 80 -0.40 1.31 -1.46
C ALA A 80 -1.58 2.10 -2.07
N ILE A 81 -2.19 1.59 -3.16
CA ILE A 81 -3.41 2.17 -3.75
C ILE A 81 -4.58 2.11 -2.77
N GLN A 82 -4.75 0.98 -2.06
CA GLN A 82 -5.77 0.84 -1.03
C GLN A 82 -5.60 1.88 0.10
N LEU A 83 -4.36 2.16 0.51
CA LEU A 83 -4.10 3.24 1.47
C LEU A 83 -4.54 4.59 0.92
N LEU A 84 -4.17 4.93 -0.33
CA LEU A 84 -4.59 6.18 -0.96
C LEU A 84 -6.13 6.31 -0.97
N GLN A 85 -6.84 5.24 -1.34
CA GLN A 85 -8.30 5.22 -1.30
C GLN A 85 -8.85 5.51 0.10
N MET A 86 -8.26 4.90 1.15
CA MET A 86 -8.67 5.13 2.54
C MET A 86 -8.39 6.54 3.04
N LEU A 87 -7.39 7.22 2.47
CA LEU A 87 -7.06 8.62 2.77
C LEU A 87 -7.76 9.59 1.81
N ASN A 88 -8.69 9.12 0.96
CA ASN A 88 -9.34 9.91 -0.08
C ASN A 88 -8.33 10.63 -1.00
N PHE A 89 -7.21 9.97 -1.31
CA PHE A 89 -6.09 10.46 -2.10
C PHE A 89 -5.44 11.75 -1.54
N ASP A 90 -5.58 12.01 -0.25
CA ASP A 90 -4.82 13.05 0.43
C ASP A 90 -3.39 12.57 0.69
N LYS A 91 -2.44 13.08 -0.12
CA LYS A 91 -1.03 12.68 -0.07
C LYS A 91 -0.30 13.11 1.21
N GLU A 92 -0.82 14.09 1.95
CA GLU A 92 -0.21 14.60 3.19
C GLU A 92 -0.86 14.04 4.46
N ALA A 93 -2.02 13.39 4.34
CA ALA A 93 -2.78 12.92 5.48
C ALA A 93 -1.94 11.97 6.35
N ARG A 94 -1.73 12.39 7.62
CA ARG A 94 -1.13 11.62 8.72
C ARG A 94 0.38 11.32 8.59
N ARG A 95 1.03 11.62 7.46
CA ARG A 95 2.46 11.33 7.24
C ARG A 95 3.40 12.15 8.13
N ALA A 96 3.17 13.45 8.26
CA ALA A 96 4.05 14.36 9.00
C ALA A 96 4.23 13.99 10.48
N GLN A 97 3.26 13.30 11.09
CA GLN A 97 3.32 12.93 12.51
C GLN A 97 4.12 11.63 12.76
N CYS A 98 4.46 10.88 11.71
CA CYS A 98 4.97 9.52 11.80
C CYS A 98 6.43 9.35 11.36
N GLU A 99 7.07 10.41 10.83
CA GLU A 99 8.47 10.35 10.34
C GLU A 99 9.48 10.02 11.45
N ASN A 100 9.18 10.41 12.69
CA ASN A 100 10.08 10.29 13.84
C ASN A 100 9.49 9.54 15.04
N ARG A 101 8.33 8.91 14.88
CA ARG A 101 7.67 8.16 15.96
C ARG A 101 7.15 6.84 15.44
N ASP A 102 7.07 5.83 16.31
CA ASP A 102 6.51 4.52 15.96
C ASP A 102 4.97 4.54 16.04
N LEU A 103 4.37 5.48 15.31
CA LEU A 103 2.93 5.70 15.29
C LEU A 103 2.38 5.42 13.90
N ASP A 104 1.17 4.87 13.88
CA ASP A 104 0.38 4.69 12.66
C ASP A 104 1.15 4.02 11.51
N PRO A 105 1.66 2.79 11.70
CA PRO A 105 2.53 2.14 10.72
C PRO A 105 1.92 1.98 9.34
N VAL A 106 0.59 2.11 9.18
CA VAL A 106 -0.06 2.01 7.86
C VAL A 106 0.42 3.09 6.89
N VAL A 107 0.79 4.29 7.37
CA VAL A 107 1.22 5.40 6.51
C VAL A 107 2.73 5.47 6.29
N TRP A 108 3.48 4.51 6.82
CA TRP A 108 4.94 4.52 6.71
C TRP A 108 5.37 4.29 5.27
N THR A 109 6.28 5.15 4.81
CA THR A 109 7.03 4.93 3.58
C THR A 109 8.04 3.80 3.76
N SER A 110 8.54 3.24 2.66
CA SER A 110 9.62 2.25 2.69
C SER A 110 10.86 2.79 3.42
N HIS A 111 11.20 4.06 3.21
CA HIS A 111 12.27 4.74 3.95
C HIS A 111 12.04 4.74 5.47
N ARG A 112 10.80 4.98 5.92
CA ARG A 112 10.46 4.94 7.35
C ARG A 112 10.57 3.54 7.93
N VAL A 113 10.20 2.50 7.16
CA VAL A 113 10.39 1.09 7.54
C VAL A 113 11.88 0.76 7.67
N ILE A 114 12.72 1.17 6.71
CA ILE A 114 14.17 0.99 6.77
C ILE A 114 14.75 1.64 8.03
N LYS A 115 14.31 2.87 8.36
CA LYS A 115 14.68 3.54 9.60
C LYS A 115 14.29 2.72 10.83
N TRP A 116 13.05 2.23 10.89
CA TRP A 116 12.59 1.38 12.00
C TRP A 116 13.43 0.11 12.15
N ILE A 117 13.78 -0.57 11.07
CA ILE A 117 14.69 -1.74 11.11
C ILE A 117 16.04 -1.39 11.75
N ARG A 118 16.58 -0.20 11.47
CA ARG A 118 17.80 0.28 12.12
C ARG A 118 17.59 0.59 13.60
N ASP A 119 16.43 1.15 13.95
CA ASP A 119 16.07 1.53 15.32
C ASP A 119 15.87 0.30 16.23
N ILE A 120 15.46 -0.85 15.68
CA ILE A 120 15.34 -2.13 16.40
C ILE A 120 16.62 -2.99 16.36
N ASP A 121 17.78 -2.36 16.18
CA ASP A 121 19.11 -3.00 16.16
C ASP A 121 19.37 -4.01 15.01
N LEU A 122 18.63 -3.90 13.89
CA LEU A 122 18.83 -4.75 12.70
C LEU A 122 19.46 -3.99 11.52
N LYS A 123 20.27 -2.97 11.80
CA LYS A 123 20.84 -2.06 10.80
C LYS A 123 21.66 -2.73 9.69
N GLU A 124 22.31 -3.85 9.97
CA GLU A 124 23.12 -4.59 9.00
C GLU A 124 22.30 -5.27 7.89
N TYR A 125 20.98 -5.45 8.12
CA TYR A 125 20.04 -6.02 7.16
C TYR A 125 19.19 -4.95 6.46
N ALA A 126 19.20 -3.71 6.96
CA ALA A 126 18.22 -2.68 6.59
C ALA A 126 18.25 -2.30 5.11
N ASP A 127 19.44 -2.31 4.49
CA ASP A 127 19.61 -1.91 3.09
C ASP A 127 19.06 -2.95 2.11
N SER A 128 18.86 -4.22 2.51
CA SER A 128 18.18 -5.24 1.70
C SER A 128 16.73 -4.89 1.38
N LEU A 129 16.09 -3.99 2.15
CA LEU A 129 14.74 -3.52 1.86
C LEU A 129 14.67 -2.54 0.68
N GLN A 130 15.80 -2.05 0.16
CA GLN A 130 15.80 -1.21 -1.02
C GLN A 130 15.16 -1.96 -2.20
N ASN A 131 14.22 -1.30 -2.89
CA ASN A 131 13.49 -1.86 -4.03
C ASN A 131 12.60 -3.09 -3.71
N SER A 132 12.41 -3.42 -2.43
CA SER A 132 11.61 -4.59 -1.99
C SER A 132 10.10 -4.39 -2.12
N GLY A 133 9.65 -3.13 -2.17
CA GLY A 133 8.23 -2.77 -2.06
C GLY A 133 7.64 -2.91 -0.65
N ILE A 134 8.46 -3.14 0.38
CA ILE A 134 7.96 -3.15 1.76
C ILE A 134 7.77 -1.71 2.24
N HIS A 135 6.53 -1.43 2.65
CA HIS A 135 6.08 -0.17 3.22
C HIS A 135 4.90 -0.44 4.17
N GLY A 136 4.46 0.58 4.90
CA GLY A 136 3.46 0.49 5.93
C GLY A 136 2.13 -0.13 5.51
N ALA A 137 1.64 0.24 4.31
CA ALA A 137 0.36 -0.27 3.84
C ALA A 137 0.40 -1.79 3.58
N VAL A 138 1.42 -2.33 2.90
CA VAL A 138 1.50 -3.79 2.74
C VAL A 138 1.69 -4.49 4.10
N MET A 139 2.47 -3.90 5.02
CA MET A 139 2.67 -4.46 6.37
C MET A 139 1.37 -4.54 7.18
N VAL A 140 0.47 -3.58 7.05
CA VAL A 140 -0.77 -3.52 7.86
C VAL A 140 -1.98 -4.09 7.12
N LEU A 141 -2.05 -3.99 5.79
CA LEU A 141 -3.26 -4.28 5.01
C LEU A 141 -3.27 -5.66 4.38
N ASP A 142 -2.11 -6.21 4.07
CA ASP A 142 -2.02 -7.57 3.55
C ASP A 142 -2.06 -8.58 4.72
N PRO A 143 -3.14 -9.37 4.85
CA PRO A 143 -3.25 -10.35 5.93
C PRO A 143 -2.21 -11.48 5.82
N THR A 144 -1.58 -11.64 4.65
CA THR A 144 -0.55 -12.66 4.42
C THR A 144 0.84 -12.18 4.79
N PHE A 145 1.04 -10.88 5.02
CA PHE A 145 2.33 -10.32 5.38
C PHE A 145 2.75 -10.74 6.79
N SER A 146 3.88 -11.44 6.89
CA SER A 146 4.38 -12.07 8.12
C SER A 146 5.83 -11.67 8.45
N ALA A 147 6.29 -12.03 9.65
CA ALA A 147 7.70 -11.90 10.03
C ALA A 147 8.63 -12.69 9.10
N ASP A 148 8.20 -13.86 8.60
CA ASP A 148 8.97 -14.62 7.60
C ASP A 148 9.10 -13.87 6.27
N THR A 149 8.06 -13.12 5.88
CA THR A 149 8.08 -12.31 4.65
C THR A 149 9.07 -11.17 4.80
N MET A 150 9.04 -10.47 5.95
CA MET A 150 10.00 -9.42 6.26
C MET A 150 11.43 -9.97 6.36
N ALA A 151 11.65 -11.09 7.04
CA ALA A 151 12.98 -11.69 7.21
C ALA A 151 13.60 -12.11 5.88
N LYS A 152 12.79 -12.65 4.95
CA LYS A 152 13.23 -12.95 3.58
C LYS A 152 13.65 -11.70 2.83
N ALA A 153 12.89 -10.60 2.94
CA ALA A 153 13.22 -9.35 2.28
C ALA A 153 14.44 -8.63 2.90
N LEU A 154 14.73 -8.90 4.17
CA LEU A 154 15.93 -8.45 4.88
C LEU A 154 17.16 -9.35 4.60
N ASP A 155 17.01 -10.39 3.77
CA ASP A 155 18.03 -11.42 3.52
C ASP A 155 18.57 -12.08 4.80
N ILE A 156 17.74 -12.19 5.86
CA ILE A 156 18.15 -12.82 7.12
C ILE A 156 18.20 -14.35 6.93
N PRO A 157 19.37 -15.00 7.09
CA PRO A 157 19.49 -16.45 6.94
C PRO A 157 18.57 -17.21 7.90
N SER A 158 18.02 -18.34 7.45
CA SER A 158 17.05 -19.15 8.22
C SER A 158 17.62 -19.75 9.52
N ASN A 159 18.95 -19.90 9.62
CA ASN A 159 19.64 -20.39 10.81
C ASN A 159 19.86 -19.33 11.90
N LYS A 160 19.55 -18.05 11.64
CA LYS A 160 19.70 -16.94 12.61
C LYS A 160 18.47 -16.83 13.53
N HIS A 161 18.13 -17.90 14.24
CA HIS A 161 16.88 -18.01 15.00
C HIS A 161 16.64 -16.87 16.00
N MET A 162 17.68 -16.37 16.67
CA MET A 162 17.56 -15.25 17.60
C MET A 162 17.12 -13.96 16.90
N ILE A 163 17.60 -13.71 15.68
CA ILE A 163 17.24 -12.53 14.88
C ILE A 163 15.79 -12.65 14.39
N HIS A 164 15.40 -13.84 13.92
CA HIS A 164 14.01 -14.12 13.53
C HIS A 164 13.04 -13.89 14.70
N ARG A 165 13.40 -14.37 15.91
CA ARG A 165 12.61 -14.17 17.11
C ARG A 165 12.51 -12.70 17.50
N HIS A 166 13.63 -11.97 17.47
CA HIS A 166 13.67 -10.53 17.75
C HIS A 166 12.76 -9.76 16.79
N LEU A 167 12.95 -9.94 15.48
CA LEU A 167 12.12 -9.32 14.45
C LEU A 167 10.63 -9.62 14.64
N TYR A 168 10.28 -10.87 14.98
CA TYR A 168 8.90 -11.27 15.24
C TYR A 168 8.27 -10.49 16.40
N GLU A 169 8.96 -10.38 17.55
CA GLU A 169 8.42 -9.67 18.71
C GLU A 169 8.28 -8.15 18.43
N GLU A 170 9.28 -7.53 17.79
CA GLU A 170 9.22 -6.12 17.38
C GLU A 170 8.07 -5.85 16.40
N MET A 171 7.91 -6.70 15.37
CA MET A 171 6.79 -6.59 14.44
C MET A 171 5.44 -6.78 15.12
N LYS A 172 5.35 -7.68 16.10
CA LYS A 172 4.13 -7.94 16.86
C LYS A 172 3.71 -6.71 17.67
N VAL A 173 4.65 -6.04 18.33
CA VAL A 173 4.43 -4.78 19.07
C VAL A 173 3.95 -3.69 18.11
N LEU A 174 4.59 -3.54 16.96
CA LEU A 174 4.26 -2.50 15.98
C LEU A 174 2.90 -2.74 15.28
N LEU A 175 2.66 -3.97 14.80
CA LEU A 175 1.58 -4.25 13.85
C LEU A 175 0.27 -4.69 14.51
N ASN A 176 0.30 -5.34 15.67
CA ASN A 176 -0.94 -5.81 16.30
C ASN A 176 -1.91 -4.68 16.62
N PRO A 177 -1.49 -3.56 17.26
CA PRO A 177 -2.39 -2.43 17.51
C PRO A 177 -2.98 -1.88 16.21
N ALA A 178 -2.14 -1.70 15.18
CA ALA A 178 -2.55 -1.14 13.90
C ALA A 178 -3.53 -2.03 13.11
N ARG A 179 -3.30 -3.36 13.13
CA ARG A 179 -4.17 -4.35 12.48
C ARG A 179 -5.49 -4.54 13.23
N CYS A 180 -5.50 -4.38 14.56
CA CYS A 180 -6.72 -4.46 15.36
C CYS A 180 -7.70 -3.32 15.06
N VAL A 181 -7.21 -2.08 14.96
CA VAL A 181 -8.03 -0.90 14.61
C VAL A 181 -8.65 -1.02 13.20
N LYS A 182 -7.94 -1.68 12.27
CA LYS A 182 -8.44 -1.95 10.91
C LYS A 182 -9.64 -2.89 10.87
N LEU A 183 -9.72 -3.91 11.73
CA LEU A 183 -10.86 -4.82 11.76
C LEU A 183 -12.17 -4.10 12.10
N HIS A 184 -12.10 -3.02 12.90
CA HIS A 184 -13.26 -2.18 13.17
C HIS A 184 -13.67 -1.30 11.98
N PHE A 185 -12.73 -0.66 11.29
CA PHE A 185 -13.04 0.17 10.12
C PHE A 185 -13.42 -0.65 8.87
N SER A 186 -12.78 -1.80 8.64
CA SER A 186 -13.04 -2.66 7.48
C SER A 186 -14.39 -3.37 7.55
N ARG A 187 -14.90 -3.66 8.77
CA ARG A 187 -16.29 -4.13 8.95
C ARG A 187 -17.30 -3.07 8.49
N VAL A 188 -17.06 -1.80 8.78
CA VAL A 188 -17.96 -0.70 8.37
C VAL A 188 -17.88 -0.46 6.85
N ILE A 189 -16.69 -0.51 6.25
CA ILE A 189 -16.51 -0.32 4.80
C ILE A 189 -17.02 -1.52 3.99
N SER A 190 -16.81 -2.77 4.41
CA SER A 190 -17.39 -3.95 3.72
C SER A 190 -18.92 -3.93 3.72
N ILE A 191 -19.56 -3.43 4.79
CA ILE A 191 -21.02 -3.21 4.82
C ILE A 191 -21.41 -2.16 3.77
N LEU A 192 -20.68 -1.06 3.66
CA LEU A 192 -20.96 0.01 2.69
C LEU A 192 -20.66 -0.38 1.23
N TYR A 193 -19.66 -1.23 0.98
CA TYR A 193 -19.36 -1.76 -0.36
C TYR A 193 -20.32 -2.87 -0.79
N ASN A 194 -20.77 -3.75 0.12
CA ASN A 194 -21.81 -4.73 -0.19
C ASN A 194 -23.19 -4.08 -0.43
N LEU A 195 -23.49 -2.95 0.20
CA LEU A 195 -24.72 -2.17 -0.07
C LEU A 195 -24.71 -1.45 -1.42
N ARG A 196 -23.56 -1.31 -2.11
CA ARG A 196 -23.50 -0.82 -3.49
C ARG A 196 -23.66 -1.92 -4.54
N GLY A 197 -23.77 -3.19 -4.12
CA GLY A 197 -23.87 -4.35 -5.01
C GLY A 197 -25.27 -5.01 -5.07
N THR A 198 -26.22 -4.61 -4.23
CA THR A 198 -27.57 -5.19 -4.23
C THR A 198 -28.64 -4.12 -4.43
N SER A 199 -28.92 -3.79 -5.69
CA SER A 199 -30.26 -3.29 -6.01
C SER A 199 -31.28 -4.40 -5.74
N LYS A 200 -32.36 -4.01 -5.04
CA LYS A 200 -33.55 -4.78 -4.65
C LYS A 200 -33.42 -5.58 -3.35
N CYS A 201 -33.84 -4.94 -2.26
CA CYS A 201 -34.75 -5.60 -1.34
C CYS A 201 -35.81 -4.59 -0.90
N SER A 202 -36.98 -4.69 -1.52
CA SER A 202 -38.21 -4.06 -1.08
C SER A 202 -38.56 -4.66 0.28
N ILE A 203 -38.55 -3.85 1.34
CA ILE A 203 -39.25 -4.20 2.57
C ILE A 203 -40.48 -3.30 2.63
N LEU A 204 -41.60 -3.92 2.26
CA LEU A 204 -42.95 -3.50 2.64
C LEU A 204 -42.98 -3.23 4.14
N ILE A 205 -43.35 -2.02 4.52
CA ILE A 205 -43.81 -1.72 5.87
C ILE A 205 -45.27 -2.15 5.90
N GLY A 206 -45.52 -3.36 6.40
CA GLY A 206 -46.86 -3.82 6.75
C GLY A 206 -47.25 -3.28 8.12
N GLN A 207 -48.39 -2.59 8.17
CA GLN A 207 -49.27 -2.56 9.34
C GLN A 207 -49.86 -3.95 9.57
#